data_AF-A0A529SFY9-F1
#
_entry.id   AF-A0A529SFY9-F1
#
_cell.length_a   1.000
_cell.length_b   1.000
_cell.length_c   1.000
_cell.angle_alpha   90.00
_cell.angle_beta   90.00
_cell.angle_gamma   90.00
#
_symmetry.space_group_name_H-M   'P 1'
#
loop_
_entity.id
_entity.type
_entity.pdbx_description
1 polymer ?
#
loop_
_entity_poly.entity_id
_entity_poly.type
_entity_poly.pdbx_seq_one_letter_code
_entity_poly.pdbx_strand_id
1 'polypeptide(L)'
;DPHSVFPSINGIGDTVINALRDFFGNERNDDVLDALLREVDPKPYIVEISAGSNVADKTIVFTGTLEKMTRSEAKAMAERLGAKVAGSVSAKT
;
A
#
# COMPACT_ATOMS: atom_id res chain seq x y z
N ASP A 1 -5.12 13.69 -13.65
CA ASP A 1 -4.86 14.34 -12.36
C ASP A 1 -4.00 13.38 -11.54
N PRO A 2 -2.79 13.75 -11.07
CA PRO A 2 -1.97 12.85 -10.25
C PRO A 2 -2.73 12.26 -9.04
N HIS A 3 -3.69 13.00 -8.47
CA HIS A 3 -4.52 12.51 -7.37
C HIS A 3 -5.51 11.42 -7.78
N SER A 4 -5.86 11.31 -9.07
CA SER A 4 -6.73 10.25 -9.57
C SER A 4 -5.98 8.95 -9.89
N VAL A 5 -4.65 9.00 -10.04
CA VAL A 5 -3.80 7.86 -10.43
C VAL A 5 -3.19 7.16 -9.21
N PHE A 6 -2.91 7.89 -8.13
CA PHE A 6 -2.57 7.30 -6.84
C PHE A 6 -3.86 7.10 -6.05
N PRO A 7 -4.45 5.89 -6.01
CA PRO A 7 -5.74 5.66 -5.38
C PRO A 7 -5.63 5.86 -3.87
N SER A 8 -5.80 7.09 -3.38
CA SER A 8 -5.95 7.45 -1.95
C SER A 8 -5.21 6.51 -1.00
N ILE A 9 -3.93 6.19 -1.30
CA ILE A 9 -3.16 5.26 -0.49
C ILE A 9 -2.90 6.02 0.80
N ASN A 10 -3.44 5.53 1.90
CA ASN A 10 -3.38 6.19 3.19
C ASN A 10 -1.89 6.47 3.54
N GLY A 11 -1.46 7.72 3.43
CA GLY A 11 -0.06 8.13 3.64
C GLY A 11 0.69 8.66 2.40
N ILE A 12 0.14 8.55 1.19
CA ILE A 12 0.68 9.22 -0.01
C ILE A 12 -0.01 10.58 -0.15
N GLY A 13 0.65 11.63 0.35
CA GLY A 13 0.22 13.01 0.20
C GLY A 13 1.05 13.78 -0.83
N ASP A 14 0.83 15.10 -0.88
CA ASP A 14 1.44 16.01 -1.86
C ASP A 14 2.96 15.90 -1.92
N THR A 15 3.62 15.69 -0.77
CA THR A 15 5.08 15.53 -0.70
C THR A 15 5.59 14.37 -1.57
N VAL A 16 4.91 13.22 -1.50
CA VAL A 16 5.31 12.03 -2.27
C VAL A 16 4.98 12.22 -3.75
N ILE A 17 3.84 12.85 -4.04
CA ILE A 17 3.43 13.17 -5.42
C ILE A 17 4.44 14.11 -6.08
N ASN A 18 4.88 15.15 -5.36
CA ASN A 18 5.88 16.09 -5.85
C ASN A 18 7.24 15.43 -6.01
N ALA A 19 7.68 14.61 -5.06
CA ALA A 19 8.93 13.87 -5.19
C ALA A 19 8.94 12.95 -6.42
N LEU A 20 7.81 12.27 -6.72
CA LEU A 20 7.68 11.45 -7.92
C LEU A 20 7.73 12.31 -9.19
N ARG A 21 7.05 13.46 -9.21
CA ARG A 21 7.12 14.40 -10.34
C ARG A 21 8.52 14.92 -10.57
N ASP A 22 9.23 15.30 -9.51
CA ASP A 22 10.60 15.80 -9.62
C ASP A 22 11.57 14.72 -10.09
N PHE A 23 11.37 13.47 -9.64
CA PHE A 23 12.17 12.34 -10.07
C PHE A 23 12.02 12.05 -11.57
N PHE A 24 10.79 11.91 -12.06
CA PHE A 24 10.50 11.64 -13.47
C PHE A 24 10.51 12.89 -14.36
N GLY A 25 10.67 14.08 -13.78
CA GLY A 25 10.89 15.32 -14.52
C GLY A 25 12.34 15.54 -14.92
N ASN A 26 13.25 14.65 -14.51
CA ASN A 26 14.66 14.69 -14.81
C ASN A 26 15.02 13.56 -15.80
N GLU A 27 15.26 13.91 -17.06
CA GLU A 27 15.56 12.96 -18.15
C GLU A 27 16.71 12.00 -17.82
N ARG A 28 17.69 12.43 -17.00
CA ARG A 28 18.80 11.57 -16.58
C ARG A 28 18.32 10.39 -15.72
N ASN A 29 17.27 10.57 -14.92
CA ASN A 29 16.72 9.49 -14.10
C ASN A 29 16.05 8.44 -14.98
N ASP A 30 15.38 8.88 -16.05
CA ASP A 30 14.77 7.99 -17.04
C ASP A 30 15.86 7.18 -17.77
N ASP A 31 16.94 7.83 -18.21
CA ASP A 31 18.07 7.14 -18.85
C ASP A 31 18.68 6.04 -17.96
N VAL A 32 18.83 6.33 -16.67
CA VAL A 32 19.37 5.37 -15.68
C VAL A 32 18.38 4.23 -15.45
N LEU A 33 17.08 4.53 -15.36
CA LEU A 33 16.05 3.51 -15.18
C LEU A 33 15.96 2.59 -16.40
N ASP A 34 15.99 3.15 -17.61
CA ASP A 34 16.01 2.40 -18.86
C ASP A 34 17.25 1.53 -18.98
N ALA A 35 18.43 2.03 -18.58
CA ALA A 35 19.64 1.24 -18.55
C ALA A 35 19.51 0.06 -17.56
N LEU A 36 18.91 0.27 -16.40
CA LEU A 36 18.69 -0.77 -15.41
C LEU A 36 17.70 -1.84 -15.91
N LEU A 37 16.57 -1.43 -16.50
CA LEU A 37 15.53 -2.32 -17.00
C LEU A 37 15.95 -3.17 -18.21
N ARG A 38 17.08 -2.85 -18.85
CA ARG A 38 17.70 -3.75 -19.84
C ARG A 38 18.35 -4.97 -19.20
N GLU A 39 18.81 -4.83 -17.96
CA GLU A 39 19.54 -5.87 -17.23
C GLU A 39 18.62 -6.66 -16.27
N VAL A 40 17.49 -6.08 -15.88
CA VAL A 40 16.56 -6.70 -14.92
C VAL A 40 15.13 -6.65 -15.43
N ASP A 41 14.39 -7.74 -15.18
CA ASP A 41 12.95 -7.83 -15.43
C ASP A 41 12.21 -7.82 -14.08
N PRO A 42 11.58 -6.70 -13.69
CA PRO A 42 10.80 -6.64 -12.47
C PRO A 42 9.63 -7.62 -12.55
N LYS A 43 9.54 -8.52 -11.57
CA LYS A 43 8.40 -9.45 -11.48
C LYS A 43 7.10 -8.65 -11.36
N PRO A 44 6.02 -9.09 -12.01
CA PRO A 44 4.73 -8.42 -11.90
C PRO A 44 4.32 -8.34 -10.43
N TYR A 45 3.88 -7.15 -10.01
CA TYR A 45 3.31 -6.96 -8.69
C TYR A 45 1.92 -7.60 -8.67
N ILE A 46 1.85 -8.86 -8.22
CA ILE A 46 0.59 -9.58 -8.04
C ILE A 46 0.03 -9.16 -6.69
N VAL A 47 -0.99 -8.29 -6.71
CA VAL A 47 -1.84 -8.11 -5.54
C VAL A 47 -2.73 -9.36 -5.47
N GLU A 48 -2.27 -10.38 -4.76
CA GLU A 48 -3.15 -11.43 -4.29
C GLU A 48 -4.05 -10.84 -3.20
N ILE A 49 -5.06 -10.06 -3.61
CA ILE A 49 -6.26 -9.94 -2.78
C ILE A 49 -6.77 -11.36 -2.73
N SER A 50 -6.51 -12.03 -1.62
CA SER A 50 -6.95 -13.39 -1.41
C SER A 50 -8.48 -13.39 -1.45
N ALA A 51 -9.07 -13.55 -2.63
CA ALA A 51 -10.52 -13.53 -2.84
C ALA A 51 -11.22 -14.69 -2.09
N GLY A 52 -10.45 -15.63 -1.56
CA GLY A 52 -10.90 -16.69 -0.65
C GLY A 52 -10.45 -16.52 0.82
N SER A 53 -9.92 -15.36 1.21
CA SER A 53 -9.56 -15.10 2.61
C SER A 53 -10.81 -14.93 3.45
N ASN A 54 -10.91 -15.66 4.57
CA ASN A 54 -12.03 -15.58 5.53
C ASN A 54 -12.29 -14.17 6.08
N VAL A 55 -11.32 -13.27 5.92
CA VAL A 55 -11.36 -11.89 6.41
C VAL A 55 -11.53 -10.85 5.30
N ALA A 56 -11.58 -11.27 4.03
CA ALA A 56 -11.88 -10.36 2.92
C ALA A 56 -13.21 -9.65 3.17
N ASP A 57 -13.26 -8.34 2.92
CA ASP A 57 -14.40 -7.44 3.13
C ASP A 57 -14.89 -7.28 4.58
N LYS A 58 -14.24 -7.92 5.56
CA LYS A 58 -14.58 -7.75 6.98
C LYS A 58 -13.84 -6.57 7.58
N THR A 59 -14.50 -5.90 8.53
CA THR A 59 -13.87 -4.88 9.37
C THR A 59 -13.25 -5.53 10.60
N ILE A 60 -11.94 -5.42 10.76
CA ILE A 60 -11.18 -5.96 11.90
C ILE A 60 -10.74 -4.83 12.82
N VAL A 61 -10.90 -5.02 14.13
CA VAL A 61 -10.34 -4.14 15.17
C VAL A 61 -9.31 -4.94 15.98
N PHE A 62 -8.08 -4.45 16.03
CA PHE A 62 -7.03 -5.04 16.87
C PHE A 62 -7.05 -4.39 18.26
N THR A 63 -7.45 -5.15 19.28
CA THR A 63 -7.49 -4.70 20.67
C THR A 63 -6.30 -5.22 21.47
N GLY A 64 -5.80 -4.43 22.42
CA GLY A 64 -4.71 -4.84 23.31
C GLY A 64 -3.33 -4.85 22.67
N THR A 65 -2.41 -5.61 23.29
CA THR A 65 -1.04 -5.84 22.83
C THR A 65 -0.98 -7.17 22.08
N LEU A 66 -0.37 -7.18 20.90
CA LEU A 66 -0.19 -8.38 20.10
C LEU A 66 1.16 -9.02 20.45
N GLU A 67 1.17 -10.34 20.66
CA GLU A 67 2.38 -11.06 21.11
C GLU A 67 3.41 -11.26 19.99
N LYS A 68 2.95 -11.42 18.74
CA LYS A 68 3.78 -11.87 17.63
C LYS A 68 4.16 -10.78 16.62
N MET A 69 3.49 -9.64 16.64
CA MET A 69 3.69 -8.57 15.66
C MET A 69 3.22 -7.23 16.19
N THR A 70 3.72 -6.15 15.62
CA THR A 70 3.24 -4.81 15.92
C THR A 70 1.83 -4.58 15.36
N ARG A 71 1.11 -3.62 15.93
CA ARG A 71 -0.22 -3.23 15.42
C ARG A 71 -0.15 -2.76 13.96
N SER A 72 0.95 -2.13 13.57
CA SER A 72 1.23 -1.67 12.21
C SER A 72 1.35 -2.84 11.24
N GLU A 73 2.10 -3.88 11.62
CA GLU A 73 2.26 -5.11 10.83
C GLU A 73 0.95 -5.90 10.74
N ALA A 74 0.20 -5.99 11.84
CA ALA A 74 -1.12 -6.63 11.85
C ALA A 74 -2.11 -5.93 10.92
N LYS A 75 -2.08 -4.59 10.92
CA LYS A 75 -2.89 -3.77 10.01
C LYS A 75 -2.53 -4.04 8.56
N ALA A 76 -1.25 -3.98 8.21
CA ALA A 76 -0.77 -4.24 6.86
C ALA A 76 -1.11 -5.68 6.39
N MET A 77 -0.99 -6.67 7.28
CA MET A 77 -1.36 -8.05 6.97
C MET A 77 -2.87 -8.22 6.74
N ALA A 78 -3.71 -7.60 7.56
CA ALA A 78 -5.15 -7.64 7.39
C ALA A 78 -5.59 -6.93 6.09
N GLU A 79 -5.02 -5.77 5.79
CA GLU A 79 -5.28 -5.04 4.54
C GLU A 79 -4.84 -5.85 3.31
N ARG A 80 -3.69 -6.52 3.38
CA ARG A 80 -3.22 -7.44 2.31
C ARG A 80 -4.18 -8.62 2.10
N LEU A 81 -4.86 -9.07 3.15
CA LEU A 81 -5.88 -10.13 3.09
C LEU A 81 -7.27 -9.62 2.68
N GLY A 82 -7.39 -8.34 2.30
CA GLY A 82 -8.65 -7.73 1.86
C GLY A 82 -9.57 -7.26 2.99
N ALA A 83 -9.09 -7.24 4.25
CA ALA A 83 -9.87 -6.75 5.38
C ALA A 83 -9.71 -5.23 5.55
N LYS A 84 -10.76 -4.57 6.03
CA LYS A 84 -10.71 -3.15 6.43
C LYS A 84 -10.33 -3.08 7.91
N VAL A 85 -9.33 -2.29 8.28
CA VAL A 85 -8.92 -2.18 9.69
C VAL A 85 -9.49 -0.91 10.31
N ALA A 86 -10.37 -1.06 11.29
CA ALA A 86 -10.93 0.06 12.04
C ALA A 86 -10.06 0.38 13.26
N GLY A 87 -9.71 1.66 13.43
CA GLY A 87 -8.86 2.14 14.53
C GLY A 87 -9.58 2.32 15.87
N SER A 88 -10.90 2.08 15.92
CA SER A 88 -11.75 2.30 17.08
C SER A 88 -13.02 1.48 16.95
N VAL A 89 -13.48 0.87 18.05
CA VAL A 89 -14.82 0.29 18.16
C VAL A 89 -15.82 1.45 18.21
N SER A 90 -16.37 1.83 17.06
CA SER A 90 -17.50 2.76 17.04
C SER A 90 -18.73 2.06 17.62
N ALA A 91 -19.50 2.74 18.45
CA ALA A 91 -20.67 2.22 19.17
C ALA A 91 -21.89 1.86 18.28
N LYS A 92 -21.68 1.44 17.03
CA LYS A 92 -22.72 1.11 16.05
C LYS A 92 -22.51 -0.23 15.32
N THR A 93 -21.74 -1.14 15.92
CA THR A 93 -21.66 -2.56 15.53
C THR A 93 -21.95 -3.43 16.73
#